data_AF-A0A6G2DW20-F1
#
_entry.id   AF-A0A6G2DW20-F1
#
_cell.length_a   1.000
_cell.length_b   1.000
_cell.length_c   1.000
_cell.angle_alpha   90.00
_cell.angle_beta   90.00
_cell.angle_gamma   90.00
#
_symmetry.space_group_name_H-M   'P 1'
#
loop_
_entity.id
_entity.type
_entity.pdbx_description
1 polymer ?
#
loop_
_entity_poly.entity_id
_entity_poly.type
_entity_poly.pdbx_seq_one_letter_code
_entity_poly.pdbx_strand_id
1 'polypeptide(L)' 'MDDMQVYIANLGKYNEGELVGAWFTFPIDFEEVKEKIGLNDEYEEYAIHDYELPFTVDEYTSIGELNRLW' A
#
# COMPACT_ATOMS: atom_id res chain seq x y z
N MET A 1 10.93 -18.80 0.08
CA MET A 1 10.92 -17.60 0.94
C MET A 1 9.73 -16.84 0.42
N ASP A 2 8.63 -16.83 1.17
CA ASP A 2 7.56 -15.87 0.89
C ASP A 2 8.12 -14.51 1.29
N ASP A 3 8.32 -13.65 0.30
CA ASP A 3 8.79 -12.29 0.54
C ASP A 3 7.62 -11.53 1.18
N MET A 4 7.78 -11.13 2.45
CA MET A 4 6.75 -10.38 3.17
C MET A 4 6.40 -9.11 2.39
N GLN A 5 5.13 -8.98 2.02
CA GLN A 5 4.67 -7.91 1.15
C GLN A 5 3.23 -7.51 1.45
N VAL A 6 2.89 -6.28 1.06
CA VAL A 6 1.54 -5.73 1.13
C VAL A 6 1.11 -5.22 -0.23
N TYR A 7 -0.17 -5.37 -0.56
CA TYR A 7 -0.79 -4.79 -1.72
C TYR A 7 -1.45 -3.47 -1.34
N ILE A 8 -0.93 -2.38 -1.89
CA ILE A 8 -1.40 -1.02 -1.62
C ILE A 8 -2.15 -0.51 -2.86
N ALA A 9 -3.38 -0.05 -2.66
CA ALA A 9 -4.23 0.51 -3.71
C ALA A 9 -4.44 2.02 -3.52
N ASN A 10 -4.60 2.73 -4.64
CA ASN A 10 -4.98 4.13 -4.68
C ASN A 10 -6.48 4.25 -4.41
N LEU A 11 -6.84 4.83 -3.26
CA LEU A 11 -8.22 4.85 -2.78
C LEU A 11 -9.08 5.83 -3.58
N GLY A 12 -8.53 6.97 -3.99
CA GLY A 12 -9.25 7.95 -4.81
C GLY A 12 -9.62 7.37 -6.18
N LYS A 13 -8.67 6.71 -6.86
CA LYS A 13 -8.94 6.00 -8.12
C LYS A 13 -9.92 4.84 -7.95
N TYR A 14 -9.80 4.09 -6.85
CA TYR A 14 -10.74 3.02 -6.53
C TYR A 14 -12.18 3.53 -6.42
N ASN A 15 -12.38 4.68 -5.77
CA ASN A 15 -13.70 5.32 -5.65
C ASN A 15 -14.28 5.77 -7.00
N GLU A 16 -13.43 6.01 -7.99
CA GLU A 16 -13.81 6.33 -9.37
C GLU A 16 -14.03 5.09 -10.25
N GLY A 17 -13.85 3.89 -9.69
CA GLY A 17 -13.98 2.62 -10.40
C GLY A 17 -12.71 2.16 -11.10
N GLU A 18 -11.56 2.82 -10.87
CA GLU A 18 -10.26 2.41 -11.39
C GLU A 18 -9.51 1.55 -10.35
N LEU A 19 -9.16 0.32 -10.74
CA LEU A 19 -8.37 -0.58 -9.88
C LEU A 19 -6.88 -0.33 -10.11
N VAL A 20 -6.30 0.56 -9.30
CA VAL A 20 -4.86 0.88 -9.33
C VAL A 20 -4.21 0.53 -8.00
N GLY A 21 -3.27 -0.41 -8.01
CA GLY A 21 -2.50 -0.82 -6.84
C GLY A 21 -1.33 -1.73 -7.20
N ALA A 22 -0.39 -1.91 -6.27
CA ALA A 22 0.82 -2.70 -6.48
C ALA A 22 1.26 -3.41 -5.20
N TRP A 23 2.07 -4.46 -5.36
CA TRP A 23 2.74 -5.16 -4.27
C TRP A 23 4.05 -4.45 -3.89
N PHE A 24 4.29 -4.35 -2.58
CA PHE A 24 5.47 -3.74 -1.99
C PHE A 24 6.07 -4.65 -0.93
N THR A 25 7.37 -4.87 -1.03
CA THR A 25 8.16 -5.61 -0.03
C THR A 25 8.76 -4.65 0.99
N PHE A 26 8.96 -5.13 2.23
CA PHE A 26 9.54 -4.31 3.30
C PHE A 26 11.07 -4.13 3.15
N PRO A 27 11.62 -2.99 3.58
CA PRO A 27 10.91 -1.77 3.98
C PRO A 27 10.31 -1.06 2.76
N ILE A 28 9.10 -0.51 2.94
CA ILE A 28 8.34 0.14 1.88
C ILE A 28 8.78 1.60 1.76
N ASP A 29 9.26 2.02 0.60
CA ASP A 29 9.52 3.43 0.29
C ASP A 29 8.22 4.12 -0.12
N PHE A 30 7.84 5.18 0.59
CA PHE A 30 6.61 5.91 0.30
C PHE A 30 6.66 6.63 -1.04
N GLU A 31 7.84 7.10 -1.49
CA GLU A 31 7.95 7.73 -2.80
C GLU A 31 7.73 6.70 -3.92
N GLU A 32 8.25 5.48 -3.77
CA GLU A 32 7.98 4.36 -4.68
C GLU A 32 6.49 4.03 -4.73
N VAL A 33 5.79 4.05 -3.57
CA VAL A 33 4.34 3.86 -3.51
C VAL A 33 3.62 4.90 -4.34
N LYS A 34 3.93 6.19 -4.13
CA LYS A 34 3.31 7.28 -4.89
C LYS A 34 3.51 7.11 -6.38
N GLU A 35 4.73 6.83 -6.82
CA GLU A 35 5.06 6.66 -8.24
C GLU A 35 4.33 5.46 -8.86
N LYS A 36 4.31 4.31 -8.17
CA LYS A 36 3.70 3.08 -8.70
C LYS A 36 2.19 3.10 -8.78
N ILE A 37 1.51 3.68 -7.79
CA ILE A 37 0.04 3.69 -7.73
C ILE A 37 -0.57 5.04 -8.13
N GLY A 38 0.28 6.01 -8.51
CA GLY A 38 -0.13 7.32 -9.00
C GLY A 38 -0.75 8.20 -7.92
N LEU A 39 -0.20 8.20 -6.70
CA LEU A 39 -0.58 9.18 -5.69
C LEU A 39 0.02 10.55 -6.04
N ASN A 40 -0.76 11.60 -5.84
CA ASN A 40 -0.40 12.99 -6.10
C ASN A 40 -1.33 13.93 -5.32
N ASP A 41 -1.29 15.23 -5.60
CA ASP A 41 -2.12 16.24 -4.92
C ASP A 41 -3.65 16.05 -5.12
N GLU A 42 -4.08 15.28 -6.13
CA GLU A 42 -5.49 14.94 -6.37
C GLU A 42 -5.86 13.58 -5.75
N TYR A 43 -4.94 12.61 -5.83
CA TYR A 43 -5.11 11.26 -5.30
C TYR A 43 -4.14 11.02 -4.13
N GLU A 44 -4.49 11.54 -2.96
CA GLU A 44 -3.61 11.51 -1.78
C GLU A 44 -3.73 10.21 -0.97
N GLU A 45 -4.89 9.55 -1.05
CA GLU A 45 -5.26 8.45 -0.17
C GLU A 45 -4.93 7.07 -0.75
N TYR A 46 -4.48 6.16 0.11
CA TYR A 46 -4.24 4.76 -0.19
C TYR A 46 -4.83 3.84 0.88
N ALA A 47 -5.02 2.57 0.53
CA ALA A 47 -5.44 1.52 1.45
C ALA A 47 -4.68 0.22 1.21
N ILE A 48 -4.47 -0.56 2.26
CA ILE A 48 -3.90 -1.92 2.17
C ILE A 48 -5.05 -2.89 1.92
N HIS A 49 -5.08 -3.47 0.74
CA HIS A 49 -6.17 -4.38 0.33
C HIS A 49 -5.82 -5.86 0.47
N ASP A 50 -4.53 -6.18 0.49
CA ASP A 50 -4.05 -7.56 0.64
C ASP A 50 -2.65 -7.60 1.24
N TYR A 51 -2.23 -8.74 1.80
CA TYR A 51 -0.92 -8.91 2.40
C TYR A 51 -0.48 -10.37 2.51
N GLU A 52 0.82 -10.60 2.43
CA GLU A 52 1.48 -11.89 2.69
C GLU A 52 2.33 -11.77 3.96
N LEU A 53 1.65 -11.81 5.12
CA LEU A 53 2.26 -11.58 6.43
C LEU A 53 1.73 -12.59 7.48
N PRO A 54 2.53 -12.97 8.49
CA PRO A 54 2.12 -13.93 9.52
C PRO A 54 1.15 -13.35 10.58
N PHE A 55 0.60 -12.16 10.36
CA PHE A 55 -0.30 -11.44 11.27
C PHE A 55 -1.26 -10.55 10.46
N THR A 56 -2.32 -10.08 11.11
CA THR A 56 -3.35 -9.25 10.48
C THR A 56 -2.89 -7.81 10.32
N VAL A 57 -3.10 -7.25 9.14
CA VAL A 57 -2.91 -5.83 8.83
C VAL A 57 -4.27 -5.19 8.60
N ASP A 58 -4.50 -4.02 9.21
CA ASP A 58 -5.69 -3.21 8.97
C ASP A 58 -5.52 -2.39 7.68
N GLU A 59 -6.61 -2.19 6.94
CA GLU A 59 -6.61 -1.50 5.65
C GLU A 59 -6.07 -0.05 5.73
N TYR A 60 -6.17 0.59 6.90
CA TYR A 60 -5.69 1.95 7.15
C TYR A 60 -4.38 2.00 7.95
N THR A 61 -3.71 0.86 8.13
CA THR A 61 -2.38 0.83 8.77
C THR A 61 -1.41 1.70 7.97
N SER A 62 -0.71 2.63 8.61
CA SER A 62 0.23 3.48 7.90
C SER A 62 1.47 2.71 7.44
N ILE A 63 2.04 3.09 6.29
CA ILE A 63 3.32 2.54 5.80
C ILE A 63 4.44 2.72 6.85
N GLY A 64 4.42 3.83 7.58
CA GLY A 64 5.37 4.09 8.65
C GLY A 64 5.22 3.13 9.85
N GLU A 65 4.01 2.67 10.16
CA GLU A 65 3.77 1.61 11.16
C GLU A 65 4.22 0.25 10.65
N LEU A 66 3.85 -0.08 9.40
CA LEU A 66 4.28 -1.29 8.72
C LEU A 66 5.81 -1.44 8.77
N ASN A 67 6.56 -0.42 8.36
CA ASN A 67 8.03 -0.41 8.39
C ASN A 67 8.64 -0.38 9.81
N ARG A 68 7.86 -0.18 10.87
CA ARG A 68 8.36 -0.31 12.25
C ARG A 68 8.22 -1.72 12.78
N LEU A 69 7.28 -2.50 12.23
CA LEU A 69 7.04 -3.88 12.63
C LEU A 69 7.99 -4.85 11.90
N TRP A 70 8.53 -4.46 10.74
CA TRP A 70 9.39 -5.25 9.85
C TRP A 70 10.45 -4.37 9.20
#